data_AF-A0A3D4CJG6-F1
#
_entry.id   AF-A0A3D4CJG6-F1
#
_cell.length_a   1.000
_cell.length_b   1.000
_cell.length_c   1.000
_cell.angle_alpha   90.00
_cell.angle_beta   90.00
_cell.angle_gamma   90.00
#
_symmetry.space_group_name_H-M   'P 1'
#
loop_
_entity.id
_entity.type
_entity.pdbx_description
1 polymer ?
#
loop_
_entity_poly.entity_id
_entity_poly.type
_entity_poly.pdbx_seq_one_letter_code
_entity_poly.pdbx_strand_id
1 'polypeptide(L)' 'YYWMMGDNRHHSQDSRYWGFVPEDHVVGKPIFIWFSYDSQLGKIRWDRIFSGVDNSHE' A
#
# COMPACT_ATOMS: atom_id res chain seq x y z
N TYR A 1 18.68 0.93 5.17
CA TYR A 1 17.70 1.67 5.99
C TYR A 1 16.82 2.50 5.07
N TYR A 2 15.51 2.51 5.31
CA TYR A 2 14.50 3.15 4.48
C TYR A 2 13.59 4.01 5.33
N TRP A 3 13.18 5.17 4.80
CA TRP A 3 12.14 5.99 5.40
C TRP A 3 10.83 5.71 4.68
N MET A 4 9.83 5.21 5.40
CA MET A 4 8.55 4.79 4.86
C MET A 4 7.47 5.82 5.20
N MET A 5 6.57 6.06 4.25
CA MET A 5 5.44 6.96 4.43
C MET A 5 4.19 6.37 3.80
N GLY A 6 3.07 6.38 4.52
CA GLY A 6 1.80 5.93 3.98
C GLY A 6 1.11 6.99 3.12
N ASP A 7 0.37 6.57 2.10
CA ASP A 7 -0.41 7.48 1.25
C ASP A 7 -1.53 8.21 2.01
N ASN A 8 -2.17 7.54 2.98
CA ASN A 8 -3.14 8.18 3.89
C ASN A 8 -2.41 8.91 5.03
N ARG A 9 -1.80 10.06 4.69
CA ARG A 9 -0.84 10.79 5.53
C ARG A 9 -1.33 11.13 6.94
N HIS A 10 -2.62 11.43 7.11
CA HIS A 10 -3.18 11.79 8.41
C HIS A 10 -3.51 10.57 9.29
N HIS A 11 -3.64 9.39 8.68
CA HIS A 11 -4.01 8.15 9.36
C HIS A 11 -2.97 7.04 9.15
N SER A 12 -1.71 7.43 9.03
CA SER A 12 -0.59 6.49 8.89
C SER A 12 0.38 6.68 10.05
N GLN A 13 0.64 5.61 10.78
CA GLN A 13 1.73 5.54 11.73
C GLN A 13 2.96 4.99 10.99
N ASP A 14 3.75 5.88 10.42
CA ASP A 14 4.91 5.56 9.58
C ASP A 14 6.21 6.14 10.16
N SER A 15 7.28 6.22 9.37
CA SER A 15 8.62 6.63 9.82
C SER A 15 8.66 8.02 10.48
N ARG A 16 7.62 8.86 10.31
CA ARG A 16 7.47 10.11 11.08
C ARG A 16 7.35 9.88 12.59
N TYR A 17 6.86 8.72 13.01
CA TYR A 17 6.64 8.36 14.42
C TYR A 17 7.69 7.39 14.96
N TRP A 18 8.09 6.39 14.19
CA TRP A 18 8.97 5.30 14.65
C TRP A 18 10.36 5.25 13.98
N GLY A 19 10.70 6.21 13.12
CA GLY A 19 12.05 6.33 12.54
C GLY A 19 12.29 5.44 11.30
N PHE A 20 13.55 5.18 10.97
CA PHE A 20 13.92 4.43 9.76
C PHE A 20 13.77 2.92 9.94
N VAL A 21 13.39 2.20 8.86
CA VAL A 21 13.34 0.73 8.82
C VAL A 21 14.67 0.16 8.30
N PRO A 22 15.33 -0.76 9.02
CA PRO A 22 16.43 -1.58 8.50
C PRO A 22 16.05 -2.34 7.21
N GLU A 23 17.03 -2.67 6.36
CA GLU A 23 16.75 -3.34 5.08
C GLU A 23 16.30 -4.81 5.23
N ASP A 24 16.82 -5.50 6.24
CA ASP A 24 16.46 -6.88 6.61
C ASP A 24 15.00 -7.05 7.08
N HIS A 25 14.32 -5.95 7.39
CA HIS A 25 12.89 -5.93 7.69
C HIS A 25 12.00 -5.71 6.45
N VAL A 26 12.58 -5.50 5.26
CA VAL A 26 11.84 -5.35 4.01
C VAL A 26 11.68 -6.71 3.33
N VAL A 27 10.44 -7.17 3.16
CA VAL A 27 10.13 -8.48 2.56
C VAL A 27 10.02 -8.43 1.03
N GLY A 28 9.51 -7.33 0.46
CA GLY A 28 9.34 -7.21 -1.00
C GLY A 28 8.47 -6.04 -1.44
N LYS A 29 8.24 -5.92 -2.75
CA LYS A 29 7.41 -4.88 -3.39
C LYS A 29 6.02 -5.45 -3.77
N PRO A 30 4.90 -4.81 -3.41
CA PRO A 30 3.58 -5.20 -3.91
C PRO A 30 3.45 -4.89 -5.41
N ILE A 31 2.94 -5.85 -6.20
CA ILE A 31 2.92 -5.75 -7.68
C ILE A 31 1.52 -5.62 -8.29
N PHE A 32 0.49 -6.23 -7.70
CA PHE A 32 -0.91 -6.09 -8.14
C PHE A 32 -1.91 -6.40 -7.02
N ILE A 33 -3.17 -6.02 -7.22
CA ILE A 33 -4.28 -6.31 -6.30
C ILE A 33 -4.96 -7.61 -6.75
N TRP A 34 -4.80 -8.71 -6.01
CA TRP A 34 -5.44 -9.99 -6.36
C TRP A 34 -6.94 -10.02 -6.03
N PHE A 35 -7.39 -9.25 -5.03
CA PHE A 35 -8.79 -9.20 -4.61
C PHE A 35 -9.14 -7.85 -3.97
N SER A 36 -10.36 -7.38 -4.21
CA SER A 36 -10.88 -6.15 -3.62
C SER A 36 -12.39 -6.24 -3.37
N TYR A 37 -12.81 -5.96 -2.14
CA TYR A 37 -14.21 -5.99 -1.71
C TYR A 37 -14.58 -4.71 -0.97
N ASP A 38 -15.75 -4.19 -1.27
CA ASP A 38 -16.36 -3.05 -0.60
C ASP A 38 -17.34 -3.55 0.46
N SER A 39 -16.96 -3.41 1.73
CA SER A 39 -17.81 -3.83 2.85
C SER A 39 -19.00 -2.91 3.11
N GLN A 40 -18.97 -1.66 2.64
CA GLN A 40 -20.09 -0.74 2.80
C GLN A 40 -21.16 -1.00 1.74
N LEU A 41 -20.74 -1.31 0.51
CA LEU A 41 -21.64 -1.58 -0.61
C LEU A 41 -21.99 -3.07 -0.79
N GLY A 42 -21.27 -3.96 -0.11
CA GLY A 42 -21.45 -5.41 -0.21
C GLY A 42 -21.00 -6.01 -1.54
N LYS A 43 -20.05 -5.38 -2.25
CA LYS A 43 -19.71 -5.71 -3.65
C LYS A 43 -18.22 -5.90 -3.88
N ILE A 44 -17.88 -6.78 -4.82
CA ILE A 44 -16.50 -6.93 -5.33
C ILE A 44 -16.18 -5.73 -6.23
N ARG A 45 -14.99 -5.13 -6.04
CA ARG A 45 -14.47 -4.01 -6.86
C ARG A 45 -13.65 -4.55 -8.02
N TRP A 46 -14.35 -5.02 -9.05
CA TRP A 46 -13.74 -5.68 -10.22
C TRP A 46 -12.73 -4.80 -10.96
N ASP A 47 -12.93 -3.48 -10.97
CA ASP A 47 -12.05 -2.48 -11.57
C ASP A 47 -10.65 -2.43 -10.93
N ARG A 48 -10.52 -2.91 -9.69
CA ARG A 48 -9.24 -2.96 -8.95
C ARG A 48 -8.56 -4.31 -9.03
N ILE A 49 -9.27 -5.37 -9.38
CA ILE A 49 -8.68 -6.71 -9.40
C ILE A 49 -7.74 -6.83 -10.60
N PHE A 50 -6.53 -7.32 -10.35
CA PHE A 50 -5.39 -7.39 -11.27
C PHE A 50 -4.89 -6.03 -11.79
N SER A 51 -5.30 -4.91 -11.19
CA SER A 51 -4.65 -3.63 -11.46
C SER A 51 -3.24 -3.64 -10.86
N GLY A 52 -2.24 -3.23 -11.66
CA GLY A 52 -0.86 -3.04 -11.20
C GLY A 52 -0.74 -1.88 -10.21
N VAL A 53 0.22 -1.97 -9.30
CA VAL A 53 0.51 -0.90 -8.31
C VAL A 53 1.23 0.28 -8.96
N ASP A 54 1.99 0.04 -10.04
CA ASP A 54 2.83 1.02 -10.74
C ASP A 54 2.05 1.89 -11.76
N ASN A 55 0.83 2.32 -11.44
CA ASN A 55 0.04 3.25 -12.27
C ASN A 55 0.26 4.73 -11.88
N SER A 56 1.37 5.06 -11.21
CA SER A 56 1.82 6.44 -11.13
C SER A 56 2.38 6.84 -12.48
N HIS A 57 1.78 7.82 -13.15
CA HIS A 57 2.40 8.49 -14.28
C HIS A 57 3.73 9.11 -13.82
N GLU A 58 4.82 8.36 -14.01
CA GLU A 58 6.19 8.82 -14.21
C GLU A 58 6.79 8.03 -15.38
#